data_AF-A0A959NHH9-F1
#
_entry.id   AF-A0A959NHH9-F1
#
_cell.length_a   1.000
_cell.length_b   1.000
_cell.length_c   1.000
_cell.angle_alpha   90.00
_cell.angle_beta   90.00
_cell.angle_gamma   90.00
#
_symmetry.space_group_name_H-M   'P 1'
#
loop_
_entity.id
_entity.type
_entity.pdbx_description
1 polymer ?
#
loop_
_entity_poly.entity_id
_entity_poly.type
_entity_poly.pdbx_seq_one_letter_code
_entity_poly.pdbx_strand_id
1 'polypeptide(L)' 'MIGANIYIKELGTGTSSNEYGFYSITIPSSKYNIDFSFVGYEKKSLKVD' A
#
# COMPACT_ATOMS: atom_id res chain seq x y z
N MET A 1 -9.78 8.41 -1.06
CA MET A 1 -10.05 8.04 0.34
C MET A 1 -8.85 8.45 1.16
N ILE A 2 -9.05 9.30 2.16
CA ILE A 2 -7.96 9.76 3.03
C ILE A 2 -7.47 8.63 3.92
N GLY A 3 -6.16 8.45 4.06
CA GLY A 3 -5.60 7.58 5.10
C GLY A 3 -5.75 6.07 4.89
N ALA A 4 -5.95 5.60 3.65
CA ALA A 4 -5.76 4.17 3.35
C ALA A 4 -4.27 3.84 3.53
N ASN A 5 -3.97 2.70 4.15
CA ASN A 5 -2.60 2.22 4.34
C ASN A 5 -2.19 1.33 3.16
N ILE A 6 -0.97 1.54 2.67
CA ILE A 6 -0.32 0.79 1.61
C ILE A 6 0.95 0.20 2.19
N TYR A 7 1.01 -1.12 2.36
CA TYR A 7 2.09 -1.79 3.06
C TYR A 7 2.79 -2.82 2.15
N ILE A 8 4.11 -2.81 2.12
CA ILE A 8 4.96 -3.71 1.32
C ILE A 8 5.56 -4.75 2.25
N LYS A 9 5.08 -6.00 2.16
CA LYS A 9 5.42 -7.06 3.13
C LYS A 9 6.91 -7.34 3.22
N GLU A 10 7.59 -7.42 2.09
CA GLU A 10 8.99 -7.82 2.00
C GLU A 10 9.94 -6.74 2.54
N LEU A 11 9.53 -5.49 2.51
CA LEU A 11 10.34 -4.34 2.95
C LEU A 11 9.98 -3.86 4.36
N GLY A 12 8.88 -4.35 4.94
CA GLY A 12 8.41 -3.88 6.24
C GLY A 12 8.05 -2.40 6.26
N THR A 13 7.79 -1.80 5.09
CA THR A 13 7.58 -0.36 4.91
C THR A 13 6.24 -0.09 4.22
N GLY A 14 5.78 1.15 4.28
CA GLY A 14 4.52 1.54 3.69
C GLY A 14 4.32 3.05 3.67
N THR A 15 3.20 3.45 3.11
CA THR A 15 2.75 4.84 3.08
C THR A 15 1.23 4.89 3.24
N SER A 16 0.67 6.08 3.37
CA SER A 16 -0.77 6.28 3.41
C SER A 16 -1.23 7.17 2.25
N SER A 17 -2.47 7.00 1.81
CA SER A 17 -3.05 7.85 0.77
C SER A 17 -3.36 9.26 1.28
N ASN A 18 -3.23 10.24 0.39
CA ASN A 18 -3.71 11.60 0.62
C ASN A 18 -5.25 11.66 0.59
N GLU A 19 -5.81 12.85 0.79
CA GLU A 19 -7.27 13.06 0.89
C GLU A 19 -8.03 12.61 -0.37
N TYR A 20 -7.39 12.76 -1.53
CA TYR A 20 -7.91 12.37 -2.83
C TYR A 20 -7.72 10.88 -3.14
N GLY A 21 -7.00 10.13 -2.30
CA GLY A 21 -6.73 8.69 -2.50
C GLY A 21 -5.47 8.35 -3.29
N PHE A 22 -4.62 9.34 -3.62
CA PHE A 22 -3.33 9.10 -4.26
C PHE A 22 -2.26 8.75 -3.21
N TYR A 23 -1.31 7.90 -3.59
CA TYR A 23 -0.14 7.54 -2.79
C TYR A 23 1.07 7.39 -3.71
N SER A 24 2.27 7.53 -3.16
CA SER A 24 3.53 7.28 -3.86
C SER A 24 4.55 6.70 -2.89
N ILE A 25 5.34 5.73 -3.36
CA ILE A 25 6.41 5.10 -2.59
C ILE A 25 7.53 4.69 -3.54
N THR A 26 8.77 5.02 -3.21
CA THR A 26 9.96 4.69 -4.01
C THR A 26 10.65 3.49 -3.40
N ILE A 27 10.80 2.41 -4.17
CA ILE A 27 11.41 1.15 -3.75
C ILE A 27 12.27 0.56 -4.87
N PRO A 28 13.24 -0.31 -4.57
CA PRO A 28 13.99 -1.03 -5.58
C PRO A 28 13.08 -1.87 -6.50
N SER A 29 13.52 -2.18 -7.71
CA SER A 29 12.79 -3.11 -8.58
C SER A 29 12.91 -4.54 -8.05
N SER A 30 11.78 -5.16 -7.75
CA SER A 30 11.64 -6.55 -7.32
C SER A 30 10.14 -6.89 -7.28
N LYS A 31 9.83 -8.18 -7.13
CA LYS A 31 8.47 -8.65 -6.87
C LYS A 31 8.07 -8.36 -5.43
N TYR A 32 6.91 -7.76 -5.24
CA TYR A 32 6.37 -7.39 -3.93
C TYR A 32 4.92 -7.80 -3.74
N ASN A 33 4.57 -8.13 -2.49
CA ASN A 33 3.20 -8.26 -2.04
C ASN A 33 2.77 -6.96 -1.34
N ILE A 34 1.87 -6.22 -1.98
CA ILE A 34 1.31 -4.98 -1.45
C ILE A 34 -0.04 -5.26 -0.81
N ASP A 35 -0.18 -4.83 0.44
CA ASP A 35 -1.43 -4.86 1.18
C ASP A 35 -2.03 -3.46 1.26
N PHE A 36 -3.31 -3.35 0.86
CA PHE A 36 -4.13 -2.17 1.03
C PHE A 36 -5.13 -2.40 2.16
N SER A 37 -5.19 -1.48 3.12
CA SER A 37 -6.15 -1.56 4.22
C SER A 37 -6.71 -0.19 4.59
N PHE A 38 -7.97 -0.18 5.02
CA PHE A 38 -8.63 1.00 5.55
C PHE A 38 -9.68 0.56 6.56
N VAL A 39 -9.91 1.38 7.60
CA VAL A 39 -10.85 1.04 8.67
C VAL A 39 -12.25 0.86 8.09
N GLY A 40 -12.89 -0.27 8.43
CA GLY A 40 -14.22 -0.61 7.94
C GLY A 40 -14.27 -1.25 6.54
N TYR A 41 -13.11 -1.52 5.92
CA TYR A 41 -13.03 -2.19 4.63
C TYR A 41 -12.25 -3.49 4.72
N GLU A 42 -12.57 -4.43 3.83
CA GLU A 42 -11.76 -5.62 3.67
C GLU A 42 -10.39 -5.28 3.12
N LYS A 43 -9.39 -5.99 3.66
CA LYS A 43 -8.01 -5.86 3.23
C LYS A 43 -7.85 -6.47 1.84
N LYS A 44 -7.16 -5.77 0.94
CA LYS A 44 -6.84 -6.25 -0.42
C LYS A 44 -5.34 -6.47 -0.55
N SER A 45 -4.94 -7.63 -1.06
CA SER A 45 -3.53 -7.92 -1.37
C SER A 45 -3.31 -8.02 -2.88
N LEU A 46 -2.23 -7.40 -3.37
CA LEU A 46 -1.83 -7.42 -4.77
C LEU A 46 -0.36 -7.83 -4.89
N LYS A 47 -0.04 -8.62 -5.90
CA LYS A 47 1.35 -8.89 -6.32
C LYS A 47 1.72 -7.97 -7.46
N VAL A 48 2.87 -7.31 -7.36
CA VAL A 48 3.44 -6.44 -8.39
C VAL A 48 4.91 -6.80 -8.61
N ASP A 49 5.37 -6.61 -9.84
CA ASP A 49 6.71 -6.96 -10.32
C ASP A 49 7.63 -5.73 -10.43
#